data_AF-A0A1M7JB73-F1
#
_entry.id   AF-A0A1M7JB73-F1
#
_cell.length_a   1.000
_cell.length_b   1.000
_cell.length_c   1.000
_cell.angle_alpha   90.00
_cell.angle_beta   90.00
_cell.angle_gamma   90.00
#
_symmetry.space_group_name_H-M   'P 1'
#
loop_
_entity.id
_entity.type
_entity.pdbx_description
1 polymer ?
#
loop_
_entity_poly.entity_id
_entity_poly.type
_entity_poly.pdbx_seq_one_letter_code
_entity_poly.pdbx_strand_id
1 'polypeptide(L)'
;MEVKTNPFYELRDRLYASAAAGCSLISEDFRLKRAIEGFQPMSEANKVFAKLYAMCNSLLTADDKASAIADCIALADALAVTQGTFTDSSKTAPAAPLKGIRPAHLSLKTINEYKELIRKNAYTPQEFDDKFYQNASDPRILSAILNAADKPYMNKLITALESVMGDDLMPMLLSSIDFSKKNSSGNQIMLVSYFTQDKYNDRFTELAENSKAPMEVRCEAIKAMSFSPANEEQLITMYQTSKGKLKSAAMFALAKIGSPIADKYITEMPKDDKNIDLELLTAASGQAASEYICKAQKQHLIEGGKLADFSSDFTPYSLRLLANKKNVISAFEMWGKYLSENSSNSSNGLIQSFNLIKSLNAPLTANICTHNDKEYRDMIRELYAKYPDVYSLAASTLALIESPETACSELRGKNLLSDIALCAQINFHLTPDGWYRYRSHNASQYSSCNSLRLFRSIPDDMIKFLTDTNSIYNDEDMDSIFRHHCEKTAACENMEWRCLTLSFILGNCKRSDYDRLIDSANKYVWLVHRNHPNHTSLDYLIKFSDKPLNGVLYKYIYNSLKYRNDIISDRRIININIAPDIKVSDMERLIADLTAKPIQHSDEQIKFLNEAIRRMKQ
;
A
#
# COMPACT_ATOMS: atom_id res chain seq x y z
N MET A 1 -0.10 28.36 33.67
CA MET A 1 -0.02 28.79 35.08
C MET A 1 0.25 27.55 35.89
N GLU A 2 1.38 27.45 36.57
CA GLU A 2 1.79 26.24 37.30
C GLU A 2 0.75 25.90 38.38
N VAL A 3 0.15 24.71 38.29
CA VAL A 3 -0.92 24.20 39.17
C VAL A 3 -0.41 23.85 40.58
N LYS A 4 0.89 23.99 40.85
CA LYS A 4 1.53 23.55 42.11
C LYS A 4 1.23 24.42 43.35
N THR A 5 0.42 25.46 43.25
CA THR A 5 0.13 26.39 44.37
C THR A 5 -1.33 26.79 44.51
N ASN A 6 -2.29 26.06 43.93
CA ASN A 6 -3.71 26.35 44.15
C ASN A 6 -4.28 25.45 45.27
N PRO A 7 -4.63 25.99 46.46
CA PRO A 7 -5.13 25.21 47.60
C PRO A 7 -6.40 24.40 47.30
N PHE A 8 -7.22 24.85 46.35
CA PHE A 8 -8.41 24.12 45.93
C PHE A 8 -8.09 22.79 45.23
N TYR A 9 -7.14 22.82 44.28
CA TYR A 9 -6.75 21.60 43.56
C TYR A 9 -5.97 20.64 44.47
N GLU A 10 -5.17 21.17 45.40
CA GLU A 10 -4.52 20.35 46.43
C GLU A 10 -5.56 19.64 47.32
N LEU A 11 -6.58 20.34 47.80
CA LEU A 11 -7.68 19.74 48.57
C LEU A 11 -8.40 18.65 47.77
N ARG A 12 -8.74 18.94 46.50
CA ARG A 12 -9.42 17.98 45.62
C ARG A 12 -8.60 16.71 45.40
N ASP A 13 -7.32 16.85 45.09
CA ASP A 13 -6.43 15.70 44.87
C ASP A 13 -6.25 14.89 46.16
N ARG A 14 -6.24 15.56 47.33
CA ARG A 14 -6.22 14.87 48.63
C ARG A 14 -7.49 14.10 48.94
N LEU A 15 -8.67 14.63 48.62
CA LEU A 15 -9.93 13.89 48.77
C LEU A 15 -9.89 12.57 47.97
N TYR A 16 -9.42 12.60 46.72
CA TYR A 16 -9.24 11.39 45.92
C TYR A 16 -8.20 10.43 46.50
N ALA A 17 -7.07 10.94 46.97
CA ALA A 17 -6.03 10.13 47.59
C ALA A 17 -6.50 9.44 48.88
N SER A 18 -7.23 10.16 49.74
CA SER A 18 -7.79 9.61 50.99
C SER A 18 -8.89 8.58 50.70
N ALA A 19 -9.73 8.81 49.68
CA ALA A 19 -10.72 7.81 49.26
C ALA A 19 -10.04 6.52 48.74
N ALA A 20 -8.97 6.65 47.96
CA ALA A 20 -8.21 5.51 47.43
C ALA A 20 -7.43 4.74 48.51
N ALA A 21 -6.92 5.45 49.54
CA ALA A 21 -6.19 4.83 50.66
C ALA A 21 -7.11 4.08 51.64
N GLY A 22 -8.42 4.34 51.61
CA GLY A 22 -9.43 3.71 52.45
C GLY A 22 -10.07 4.69 53.42
N CYS A 23 -11.41 4.75 53.40
CA CYS A 23 -12.18 5.76 54.14
C CYS A 23 -12.08 5.66 55.67
N SER A 24 -11.66 4.50 56.21
CA SER A 24 -11.47 4.31 57.65
C SER A 24 -10.36 5.18 58.24
N LEU A 25 -9.39 5.62 57.43
CA LEU A 25 -8.22 6.37 57.87
C LEU A 25 -8.39 7.90 57.78
N ILE A 26 -9.52 8.39 57.26
CA ILE A 26 -9.74 9.82 56.98
C ILE A 26 -9.59 10.70 58.23
N SER A 27 -10.02 10.23 59.41
CA SER A 27 -9.87 10.97 60.67
C SER A 27 -8.41 11.15 61.10
N GLU A 28 -7.51 10.29 60.62
CA GLU A 28 -6.07 10.28 60.93
C GLU A 28 -5.22 10.85 59.79
N ASP A 29 -5.82 11.18 58.63
CA ASP A 29 -5.12 11.71 57.48
C ASP A 29 -4.70 13.18 57.70
N PHE A 30 -3.49 13.35 58.28
CA PHE A 30 -2.87 14.66 58.49
C PHE A 30 -2.72 15.47 57.18
N ARG A 31 -2.53 14.79 56.03
CA ARG A 31 -2.35 15.48 54.75
C ARG A 31 -3.66 16.08 54.27
N LEU A 32 -4.77 15.36 54.46
CA LEU A 32 -6.11 15.88 54.19
C LEU A 32 -6.44 17.05 55.13
N LYS A 33 -6.18 16.92 56.43
CA LYS A 33 -6.38 18.02 57.41
C LYS A 33 -5.63 19.28 57.02
N ARG A 34 -4.34 19.15 56.68
CA ARG A 34 -3.52 20.26 56.22
C ARG A 34 -4.05 20.90 54.92
N ALA A 35 -4.56 20.11 53.99
CA ALA A 35 -5.15 20.63 52.77
C ALA A 35 -6.49 21.36 53.02
N ILE A 36 -7.29 20.89 53.99
CA ILE A 36 -8.49 21.58 54.45
C ILE A 36 -8.11 22.92 55.06
N GLU A 37 -7.14 22.96 55.97
CA GLU A 37 -6.63 24.20 56.58
C GLU A 37 -6.09 25.17 55.53
N GLY A 38 -5.27 24.68 54.59
CA GLY A 38 -4.74 25.49 53.49
C GLY A 38 -5.81 26.06 52.56
N PHE A 39 -6.99 25.43 52.47
CA PHE A 39 -8.13 25.89 51.69
C PHE A 39 -8.99 26.95 52.39
N GLN A 40 -8.86 27.13 53.71
CA GLN A 40 -9.67 28.07 54.50
C GLN A 40 -9.75 29.50 53.93
N PRO A 41 -8.64 30.14 53.49
CA PRO A 41 -8.71 31.51 52.96
C PRO A 41 -9.60 31.65 51.72
N MET A 42 -9.70 30.58 50.90
CA MET A 42 -10.58 30.58 49.73
C MET A 42 -12.05 30.44 50.14
N SER A 43 -12.31 29.73 51.24
CA SER A 43 -13.65 29.54 51.80
C SER A 43 -14.29 30.86 52.27
N GLU A 44 -13.46 31.78 52.80
CA GLU A 44 -13.90 33.10 53.28
C GLU A 44 -14.31 34.03 52.12
N ALA A 45 -13.75 33.82 50.93
CA ALA A 45 -13.99 34.66 49.76
C ALA A 45 -15.21 34.22 48.93
N ASN A 46 -15.73 33.00 49.07
CA ASN A 46 -16.80 32.48 48.22
C ASN A 46 -17.75 31.51 48.98
N LYS A 47 -19.06 31.76 48.91
CA LYS A 47 -20.10 30.97 49.61
C LYS A 47 -20.10 29.48 49.24
N VAL A 48 -19.76 29.12 48.00
CA VAL A 48 -19.69 27.73 47.55
C VAL A 48 -18.42 27.05 48.06
N PHE A 49 -17.31 27.79 48.15
CA PHE A 49 -16.09 27.32 48.83
C PHE A 49 -16.27 27.19 50.35
N ALA A 50 -17.01 28.10 50.99
CA ALA A 50 -17.41 27.97 52.39
C ALA A 50 -18.17 26.66 52.64
N LYS A 51 -19.09 26.29 51.73
CA LYS A 51 -19.82 25.03 51.79
C LYS A 51 -18.88 23.82 51.67
N LEU A 52 -17.98 23.81 50.69
CA LEU A 52 -17.00 22.72 50.54
C LEU A 52 -16.10 22.59 51.78
N TYR A 53 -15.59 23.70 52.31
CA TYR A 53 -14.77 23.70 53.52
C TYR A 53 -15.52 23.14 54.73
N ALA A 54 -16.78 23.53 54.94
CA ALA A 54 -17.61 22.99 56.02
C ALA A 54 -17.87 21.49 55.87
N MET A 55 -18.12 21.02 54.64
CA MET A 55 -18.28 19.59 54.35
C MET A 55 -17.01 18.80 54.64
N CYS A 56 -15.85 19.30 54.21
CA CYS A 56 -14.56 18.64 54.46
C CYS A 56 -14.19 18.61 55.95
N ASN A 57 -14.54 19.64 56.73
CA ASN A 57 -14.36 19.59 58.18
C ASN A 57 -15.29 18.57 58.84
N SER A 58 -16.55 18.50 58.39
CA SER A 58 -17.52 17.51 58.89
C SER A 58 -17.08 16.07 58.57
N LEU A 59 -16.50 15.85 57.39
CA LEU A 59 -15.95 14.58 56.93
C LEU A 59 -14.96 13.96 57.93
N LEU A 60 -14.11 14.76 58.57
CA LEU A 60 -13.10 14.27 59.52
C LEU A 60 -13.71 13.54 60.73
N THR A 61 -14.97 13.82 61.03
CA THR A 61 -15.70 13.29 62.19
C THR A 61 -16.97 12.51 61.81
N ALA A 62 -17.25 12.35 60.51
CA ALA A 62 -18.45 11.66 60.04
C ALA A 62 -18.43 10.17 60.43
N ASP A 63 -19.62 9.64 60.75
CA ASP A 63 -19.81 8.20 60.99
C ASP A 63 -19.69 7.43 59.66
N ASP A 64 -20.42 7.87 58.62
CA ASP A 64 -20.30 7.37 57.25
C ASP A 64 -19.32 8.22 56.43
N LYS A 65 -18.03 7.94 56.62
CA LYS A 65 -16.95 8.62 55.91
C LYS A 65 -16.96 8.35 54.41
N ALA A 66 -17.51 7.21 53.97
CA ALA A 66 -17.56 6.85 52.56
C ALA A 66 -18.58 7.70 51.79
N SER A 67 -19.78 7.88 52.35
CA SER A 67 -20.76 8.81 51.76
C SER A 67 -20.28 10.25 51.84
N ALA A 68 -19.75 10.68 52.99
CA ALA A 68 -19.31 12.05 53.20
C ALA A 68 -18.16 12.46 52.26
N ILE A 69 -17.18 11.58 52.02
CA ILE A 69 -16.06 11.89 51.11
C ILE A 69 -16.53 11.94 49.66
N ALA A 70 -17.49 11.11 49.27
CA ALA A 70 -18.09 11.15 47.94
C ALA A 70 -18.79 12.49 47.68
N ASP A 71 -19.54 13.01 48.65
CA ASP A 71 -20.18 14.34 48.55
C ASP A 71 -19.15 15.48 48.47
N CYS A 72 -18.07 15.40 49.25
CA CYS A 72 -16.96 16.34 49.17
C CYS A 72 -16.30 16.33 47.78
N ILE A 73 -16.02 15.14 47.23
CA ILE A 73 -15.45 14.97 45.88
C ILE A 73 -16.41 15.53 44.83
N ALA A 74 -17.70 15.19 44.90
CA ALA A 74 -18.70 15.64 43.94
C ALA A 74 -18.80 17.18 43.89
N LEU A 75 -18.82 17.84 45.05
CA LEU A 75 -18.84 19.30 45.11
C LEU A 75 -17.51 19.92 44.64
N ALA A 76 -16.37 19.33 44.98
CA ALA A 76 -15.08 19.77 44.50
C ALA A 76 -14.95 19.64 42.97
N ASP A 77 -15.46 18.56 42.36
CA ASP A 77 -15.46 18.42 40.91
C ASP A 77 -16.43 19.38 40.22
N ALA A 78 -17.63 19.57 40.77
CA ALA A 78 -18.56 20.57 40.26
C ALA A 78 -17.94 21.98 40.27
N LEU A 79 -17.26 22.33 41.37
CA LEU A 79 -16.53 23.60 41.48
C LEU A 79 -15.42 23.72 40.44
N ALA A 80 -14.63 22.67 40.24
CA ALA A 80 -13.56 22.67 39.24
C ALA A 80 -14.11 22.87 37.82
N VAL A 81 -15.24 22.26 37.50
CA VAL A 81 -15.93 22.45 36.21
C VAL A 81 -16.42 23.89 36.06
N THR A 82 -17.04 24.48 37.10
CA THR A 82 -17.55 25.87 37.04
C THR A 82 -16.46 26.94 37.01
N GLN A 83 -15.26 26.63 37.51
CA GLN A 83 -14.09 27.52 37.43
C GLN A 83 -13.37 27.43 36.09
N GLY A 84 -13.74 26.48 35.23
CA GLY A 84 -13.29 26.44 33.85
C GLY A 84 -13.82 27.66 33.10
N THR A 85 -12.99 28.67 32.90
CA THR A 85 -13.24 29.68 31.88
C THR A 85 -13.00 29.05 30.51
N PHE A 86 -14.01 29.07 29.63
CA PHE A 86 -13.79 28.76 28.23
C PHE A 86 -12.77 29.76 27.67
N THR A 87 -11.68 29.26 27.09
CA THR A 87 -10.68 30.09 26.41
C THR A 87 -11.24 30.77 25.15
N ASP A 88 -12.39 30.30 24.66
CA ASP A 88 -13.09 30.84 23.51
C ASP A 88 -14.59 30.99 23.82
N SER A 89 -15.09 32.23 23.78
CA SER A 89 -16.50 32.59 23.93
C SER A 89 -17.21 32.79 22.58
N SER A 90 -16.60 32.33 21.48
CA SER A 90 -17.24 32.36 20.17
C SER A 90 -18.55 31.57 20.19
N LYS A 91 -19.54 32.04 19.42
CA LYS A 91 -20.81 31.32 19.26
C LYS A 91 -20.52 29.98 18.58
N THR A 92 -20.57 28.89 19.34
CA THR A 92 -20.51 27.55 18.78
C THR A 92 -21.84 27.23 18.11
N ALA A 93 -21.83 27.00 16.80
CA ALA A 93 -22.94 26.32 16.15
C ALA A 93 -22.93 24.83 16.55
N PRO A 94 -24.09 24.14 16.59
CA PRO A 94 -24.11 22.70 16.69
C PRO A 94 -23.22 22.11 15.59
N ALA A 95 -22.31 21.19 15.97
CA ALA A 95 -21.51 20.49 14.99
C ALA A 95 -22.45 19.73 14.04
N ALA A 96 -22.14 19.75 12.74
CA ALA A 96 -22.87 18.95 11.78
C ALA A 96 -22.78 17.47 12.20
N PRO A 97 -23.90 16.72 12.21
CA PRO A 97 -23.86 15.32 12.59
C PRO A 97 -22.97 14.55 11.62
N LEU A 98 -21.88 13.99 12.14
CA LEU A 98 -21.00 13.10 11.38
C LEU A 98 -21.69 11.72 11.28
N LYS A 99 -22.03 11.31 10.06
CA LYS A 99 -22.54 9.97 9.77
C LYS A 99 -21.43 8.94 9.97
N GLY A 100 -21.78 7.69 10.26
CA GLY A 100 -20.81 6.60 10.32
C GLY A 100 -20.01 6.45 11.62
N ILE A 101 -20.21 7.31 12.63
CA ILE A 101 -19.60 7.15 13.96
C ILE A 101 -20.36 6.10 14.77
N ARG A 102 -19.66 5.08 15.29
CA ARG A 102 -20.25 3.99 16.07
C ARG A 102 -19.40 3.70 17.31
N PRO A 103 -19.86 4.09 18.53
CA PRO A 103 -19.17 3.72 19.76
C PRO A 103 -19.09 2.19 19.91
N ALA A 104 -17.93 1.71 20.32
CA ALA A 104 -17.65 0.29 20.51
C ALA A 104 -17.36 -0.05 21.98
N HIS A 105 -17.73 -1.26 22.38
CA HIS A 105 -17.39 -1.80 23.70
C HIS A 105 -15.93 -2.31 23.70
N LEU A 106 -14.99 -1.39 23.91
CA LEU A 106 -13.55 -1.66 23.99
C LEU A 106 -12.99 -1.30 25.36
N SER A 107 -12.02 -2.10 25.84
CA SER A 107 -11.28 -1.78 27.05
C SER A 107 -10.38 -0.55 26.84
N LEU A 108 -10.11 0.19 27.91
CA LEU A 108 -9.18 1.34 27.84
C LEU A 108 -7.78 0.91 27.38
N LYS A 109 -7.32 -0.28 27.81
CA LYS A 109 -6.05 -0.86 27.36
C LYS A 109 -6.02 -1.01 25.84
N THR A 110 -7.02 -1.65 25.26
CA THR A 110 -7.13 -1.87 23.81
C THR A 110 -7.17 -0.55 23.03
N ILE A 111 -7.93 0.44 23.53
CA ILE A 111 -7.99 1.77 22.90
C ILE A 111 -6.61 2.44 22.90
N ASN A 112 -5.89 2.34 24.02
CA ASN A 112 -4.56 2.93 24.13
C ASN A 112 -3.54 2.20 23.25
N GLU A 113 -3.60 0.87 23.15
CA GLU A 113 -2.76 0.09 22.23
C GLU A 113 -2.95 0.54 20.78
N TYR A 114 -4.20 0.68 20.32
CA TYR A 114 -4.48 1.19 18.97
C TYR A 114 -4.01 2.64 18.78
N LYS A 115 -4.16 3.51 19.78
CA LYS A 115 -3.65 4.88 19.71
C LYS A 115 -2.13 4.94 19.61
N GLU A 116 -1.42 4.09 20.33
CA GLU A 116 0.04 3.99 20.23
C GLU A 116 0.47 3.48 18.86
N LEU A 117 -0.22 2.47 18.31
CA LEU A 117 0.02 1.99 16.94
C LEU A 117 -0.21 3.08 15.89
N ILE A 118 -1.30 3.84 16.00
CA ILE A 118 -1.59 4.97 15.10
C ILE A 118 -0.47 6.03 15.15
N ARG A 119 0.12 6.28 16.33
CA ARG A 119 1.19 7.27 16.52
C ARG A 119 2.56 6.76 16.08
N LYS A 120 2.76 5.45 16.00
CA LYS A 120 4.02 4.81 15.63
C LYS A 120 4.38 5.16 14.19
N ASN A 121 5.41 5.99 14.02
CA ASN A 121 5.97 6.25 12.69
C ASN A 121 6.67 4.97 12.20
N ALA A 122 6.12 4.36 11.14
CA ALA A 122 6.43 3.01 10.61
C ALA A 122 5.74 1.82 11.31
N TYR A 123 4.41 1.75 11.18
CA TYR A 123 3.66 0.50 11.30
C TYR A 123 3.44 -0.15 9.92
N THR A 124 3.19 -1.45 9.92
CA THR A 124 2.64 -2.19 8.78
C THR A 124 1.13 -2.38 8.97
N PRO A 125 0.27 -2.23 7.94
CA PRO A 125 -1.18 -2.43 8.11
C PRO A 125 -1.57 -3.79 8.72
N GLN A 126 -0.68 -4.78 8.63
CA GLN A 126 -0.78 -6.10 9.26
C GLN A 126 -0.68 -6.07 10.79
N GLU A 127 -0.18 -4.99 11.39
CA GLU A 127 -0.18 -4.78 12.85
C GLU A 127 -1.58 -4.42 13.38
N PHE A 128 -2.51 -4.01 12.51
CA PHE A 128 -3.91 -3.82 12.87
C PHE A 128 -4.70 -5.11 12.64
N ASP A 129 -5.38 -5.56 13.69
CA ASP A 129 -6.22 -6.75 13.65
C ASP A 129 -7.63 -6.45 13.08
N ASP A 130 -8.38 -7.50 12.75
CA ASP A 130 -9.76 -7.36 12.25
C ASP A 130 -10.65 -6.57 13.22
N LYS A 131 -10.39 -6.71 14.53
CA LYS A 131 -11.12 -6.01 15.57
C LYS A 131 -10.90 -4.50 15.51
N PHE A 132 -9.69 -4.04 15.17
CA PHE A 132 -9.42 -2.62 14.92
C PHE A 132 -10.31 -2.11 13.79
N TYR A 133 -10.30 -2.77 12.62
CA TYR A 133 -11.05 -2.31 11.45
C TYR A 133 -12.57 -2.32 11.69
N GLN A 134 -13.10 -3.33 12.38
CA GLN A 134 -14.51 -3.40 12.78
C GLN A 134 -14.94 -2.24 13.69
N ASN A 135 -14.01 -1.69 14.49
CA ASN A 135 -14.29 -0.66 15.49
C ASN A 135 -13.63 0.69 15.17
N ALA A 136 -13.11 0.88 13.95
CA ALA A 136 -12.40 2.11 13.58
C ALA A 136 -13.30 3.36 13.60
N SER A 137 -14.62 3.17 13.50
CA SER A 137 -15.64 4.22 13.65
C SER A 137 -15.91 4.61 15.11
N ASP A 138 -15.27 3.97 16.09
CA ASP A 138 -15.34 4.41 17.48
C ASP A 138 -14.73 5.81 17.61
N PRO A 139 -15.43 6.79 18.20
CA PRO A 139 -14.98 8.18 18.23
C PRO A 139 -13.62 8.37 18.91
N ARG A 140 -13.25 7.48 19.84
CA ARG A 140 -11.96 7.57 20.56
C ARG A 140 -10.79 7.10 19.71
N ILE A 141 -11.01 6.15 18.80
CA ILE A 141 -10.02 5.66 17.83
C ILE A 141 -9.98 6.61 16.63
N LEU A 142 -11.15 6.93 16.07
CA LEU A 142 -11.30 7.84 14.95
C LEU A 142 -10.66 9.20 15.23
N SER A 143 -10.84 9.77 16.42
CA SER A 143 -10.17 11.02 16.81
C SER A 143 -8.63 10.90 16.73
N ALA A 144 -8.05 9.77 17.11
CA ALA A 144 -6.61 9.57 16.99
C ALA A 144 -6.16 9.45 15.53
N ILE A 145 -6.96 8.79 14.69
CA ILE A 145 -6.71 8.70 13.24
C ILE A 145 -6.73 10.10 12.61
N LEU A 146 -7.79 10.88 12.84
CA LEU A 146 -7.96 12.22 12.27
C LEU A 146 -6.83 13.17 12.72
N ASN A 147 -6.40 13.08 13.99
CA ASN A 147 -5.30 13.88 14.51
C ASN A 147 -3.94 13.58 13.87
N ALA A 148 -3.75 12.36 13.34
CA ALA A 148 -2.52 11.92 12.68
C ALA A 148 -2.61 11.96 11.15
N ALA A 149 -3.80 12.21 10.58
CA ALA A 149 -4.06 12.03 9.15
C ALA A 149 -3.25 12.96 8.22
N ASP A 150 -2.69 14.05 8.74
CA ASP A 150 -1.76 14.93 8.01
C ASP A 150 -0.39 14.31 7.75
N LYS A 151 -0.06 13.17 8.39
CA LYS A 151 1.24 12.51 8.28
C LYS A 151 1.28 11.53 7.10
N PRO A 152 2.32 11.57 6.24
CA PRO A 152 2.43 10.66 5.09
C PRO A 152 2.41 9.16 5.45
N TYR A 153 2.92 8.78 6.63
CA TYR A 153 2.90 7.38 7.07
C TYR A 153 1.47 6.85 7.30
N MET A 154 0.47 7.74 7.47
CA MET A 154 -0.93 7.35 7.65
C MET A 154 -1.63 6.94 6.36
N ASN A 155 -1.05 7.23 5.19
CA ASN A 155 -1.72 7.01 3.90
C ASN A 155 -2.17 5.55 3.75
N LYS A 156 -1.32 4.58 4.12
CA LYS A 156 -1.66 3.14 4.02
C LYS A 156 -2.84 2.75 4.90
N LEU A 157 -2.90 3.24 6.14
CA LEU A 157 -4.04 2.95 7.02
C LEU A 157 -5.30 3.66 6.55
N ILE A 158 -5.21 4.92 6.12
CA ILE A 158 -6.39 5.63 5.60
C ILE A 158 -6.93 4.92 4.35
N THR A 159 -6.07 4.41 3.46
CA THR A 159 -6.51 3.57 2.34
C THR A 159 -7.20 2.29 2.81
N ALA A 160 -6.69 1.62 3.84
CA ALA A 160 -7.36 0.45 4.40
C ALA A 160 -8.71 0.82 5.06
N LEU A 161 -8.78 1.94 5.75
CA LEU A 161 -10.00 2.44 6.40
C LEU A 161 -11.05 2.91 5.41
N GLU A 162 -10.65 3.50 4.28
CA GLU A 162 -11.56 3.83 3.18
C GLU A 162 -12.30 2.57 2.72
N SER A 163 -11.63 1.42 2.64
CA SER A 163 -12.31 0.19 2.22
C SER A 163 -13.44 -0.24 3.19
N VAL A 164 -13.33 0.09 4.48
CA VAL A 164 -14.26 -0.33 5.54
C VAL A 164 -15.33 0.72 5.83
N MET A 165 -14.92 1.98 5.96
CA MET A 165 -15.77 3.12 6.30
C MET A 165 -16.37 3.78 5.05
N GLY A 166 -15.77 3.56 3.88
CA GLY A 166 -16.19 4.11 2.61
C GLY A 166 -16.28 5.63 2.63
N ASP A 167 -17.35 6.13 2.03
CA ASP A 167 -17.62 7.55 1.86
C ASP A 167 -17.73 8.34 3.16
N ASP A 168 -18.06 7.70 4.29
CA ASP A 168 -18.22 8.38 5.58
C ASP A 168 -16.89 8.95 6.11
N LEU A 169 -15.75 8.35 5.73
CA LEU A 169 -14.43 8.78 6.18
C LEU A 169 -13.98 10.11 5.53
N MET A 170 -14.32 10.33 4.27
CA MET A 170 -13.78 11.45 3.48
C MET A 170 -14.20 12.84 4.00
N PRO A 171 -15.49 13.09 4.33
CA PRO A 171 -15.90 14.34 4.96
C PRO A 171 -15.20 14.58 6.30
N MET A 172 -14.98 13.52 7.09
CA MET A 172 -14.30 13.63 8.39
C MET A 172 -12.86 14.09 8.21
N LEU A 173 -12.12 13.49 7.25
CA LEU A 173 -10.77 13.90 6.91
C LEU A 173 -10.71 15.37 6.48
N LEU A 174 -11.60 15.80 5.58
CA LEU A 174 -11.69 17.21 5.14
C LEU A 174 -12.02 18.18 6.27
N SER A 175 -12.91 17.79 7.19
CA SER A 175 -13.28 18.61 8.34
C SER A 175 -12.18 18.70 9.40
N SER A 176 -11.27 17.73 9.43
CA SER A 176 -10.17 17.65 10.41
C SER A 176 -8.93 18.48 10.04
N ILE A 177 -8.94 19.14 8.87
CA ILE A 177 -7.81 19.95 8.41
C ILE A 177 -7.64 21.15 9.35
N ASP A 178 -6.49 21.22 10.01
CA ASP A 178 -6.20 22.22 11.02
C ASP A 178 -5.30 23.33 10.46
N PHE A 179 -5.91 24.47 10.12
CA PHE A 179 -5.19 25.64 9.61
C PHE A 179 -4.30 26.32 10.67
N SER A 180 -4.46 26.01 11.96
CA SER A 180 -3.60 26.58 13.02
C SER A 180 -2.18 26.00 12.98
N LYS A 181 -2.02 24.79 12.43
CA LYS A 181 -0.71 24.16 12.24
C LYS A 181 -0.02 24.79 11.03
N LYS A 182 0.98 25.64 11.28
CA LYS A 182 1.84 26.27 10.25
C LYS A 182 2.44 25.25 9.26
N ASN A 183 2.68 24.02 9.73
CA ASN A 183 3.24 22.93 8.94
C ASN A 183 2.17 21.89 8.51
N SER A 184 0.88 22.23 8.56
CA SER A 184 -0.17 21.34 8.03
C SER A 184 0.13 21.07 6.56
N SER A 185 0.29 19.80 6.23
CA SER A 185 0.59 19.39 4.87
C SER A 185 -0.69 19.31 4.05
N GLY A 186 -0.57 19.42 2.72
CA GLY A 186 -1.67 19.12 1.79
C GLY A 186 -1.94 17.61 1.65
N ASN A 187 -1.27 16.73 2.42
CA ASN A 187 -1.36 15.28 2.25
C ASN A 187 -2.78 14.75 2.41
N GLN A 188 -3.56 15.29 3.37
CA GLN A 188 -4.97 14.91 3.54
C GLN A 188 -5.81 15.28 2.32
N ILE A 189 -5.62 16.47 1.76
CA ILE A 189 -6.37 16.94 0.58
C ILE A 189 -6.02 16.07 -0.62
N MET A 190 -4.73 15.87 -0.85
CA MET A 190 -4.24 14.99 -1.90
C MET A 190 -4.89 13.61 -1.78
N LEU A 191 -4.82 12.98 -0.60
CA LEU A 191 -5.37 11.65 -0.37
C LEU A 191 -6.89 11.59 -0.59
N VAL A 192 -7.64 12.54 -0.01
CA VAL A 192 -9.09 12.63 -0.21
C VAL A 192 -9.42 12.82 -1.69
N SER A 193 -8.74 13.74 -2.38
CA SER A 193 -8.99 14.03 -3.79
C SER A 193 -8.77 12.83 -4.70
N TYR A 194 -7.83 11.93 -4.37
CA TYR A 194 -7.66 10.68 -5.11
C TYR A 194 -8.85 9.73 -4.96
N PHE A 195 -9.37 9.56 -3.74
CA PHE A 195 -10.53 8.69 -3.50
C PHE A 195 -11.82 9.28 -4.06
N THR A 196 -11.97 10.61 -3.99
CA THR A 196 -13.26 11.26 -4.21
C THR A 196 -13.37 11.94 -5.56
N GLN A 197 -12.25 12.15 -6.25
CA GLN A 197 -12.19 12.89 -7.50
C GLN A 197 -12.91 14.25 -7.38
N ASP A 198 -13.90 14.53 -8.22
CA ASP A 198 -14.66 15.77 -8.24
C ASP A 198 -15.80 15.86 -7.21
N LYS A 199 -16.09 14.78 -6.47
CA LYS A 199 -17.22 14.71 -5.51
C LYS A 199 -17.22 15.83 -4.45
N TYR A 200 -16.05 16.31 -4.05
CA TYR A 200 -15.89 17.41 -3.09
C TYR A 200 -15.28 18.66 -3.73
N ASN A 201 -15.56 18.90 -5.02
CA ASN A 201 -15.00 20.02 -5.78
C ASN A 201 -15.16 21.36 -5.07
N ASP A 202 -16.37 21.69 -4.61
CA ASP A 202 -16.66 22.96 -3.93
C ASP A 202 -15.75 23.17 -2.71
N ARG A 203 -15.46 22.09 -1.96
CA ARG A 203 -14.57 22.15 -0.81
C ARG A 203 -13.11 22.35 -1.21
N PHE A 204 -12.66 21.75 -2.31
CA PHE A 204 -11.32 21.99 -2.84
C PHE A 204 -11.16 23.45 -3.31
N THR A 205 -12.18 23.97 -3.99
CA THR A 205 -12.21 25.37 -4.41
C THR A 205 -12.16 26.33 -3.21
N GLU A 206 -12.99 26.10 -2.18
CA GLU A 206 -12.98 26.89 -0.95
C GLU A 206 -11.59 26.88 -0.28
N LEU A 207 -10.93 25.71 -0.21
CA LEU A 207 -9.61 25.56 0.37
C LEU A 207 -8.51 26.26 -0.45
N ALA A 208 -8.59 26.25 -1.78
CA ALA A 208 -7.65 26.92 -2.66
C ALA A 208 -7.67 28.45 -2.48
N GLU A 209 -8.87 29.02 -2.32
CA GLU A 209 -9.12 30.46 -2.18
C GLU A 209 -8.93 30.98 -0.75
N ASN A 210 -8.97 30.11 0.25
CA ASN A 210 -8.83 30.49 1.64
C ASN A 210 -7.42 31.03 1.96
N SER A 211 -7.31 32.35 2.09
CA SER A 211 -6.05 33.05 2.42
C SER A 211 -5.47 32.70 3.79
N LYS A 212 -6.27 32.14 4.70
CA LYS A 212 -5.82 31.67 6.02
C LYS A 212 -5.26 30.25 5.99
N ALA A 213 -5.50 29.48 4.91
CA ALA A 213 -4.99 28.13 4.79
C ALA A 213 -3.47 28.13 4.50
N PRO A 214 -2.69 27.20 5.06
CA PRO A 214 -1.27 27.05 4.75
C PRO A 214 -1.00 26.85 3.25
N MET A 215 0.17 27.28 2.79
CA MET A 215 0.55 27.24 1.37
C MET A 215 0.41 25.83 0.77
N GLU A 216 0.88 24.81 1.49
CA GLU A 216 0.86 23.40 1.06
C GLU A 216 -0.57 22.87 0.92
N VAL A 217 -1.48 23.29 1.80
CA VAL A 217 -2.92 22.96 1.76
C VAL A 217 -3.55 23.58 0.52
N ARG A 218 -3.27 24.87 0.25
CA ARG A 218 -3.80 25.58 -0.92
C ARG A 218 -3.28 25.00 -2.24
N CYS A 219 -1.99 24.69 -2.32
CA CYS A 219 -1.40 24.06 -3.51
C CYS A 219 -2.05 22.72 -3.84
N GLU A 220 -2.24 21.84 -2.86
CA GLU A 220 -2.89 20.54 -3.09
C GLU A 220 -4.39 20.69 -3.39
N ALA A 221 -5.06 21.69 -2.82
CA ALA A 221 -6.44 22.03 -3.19
C ALA A 221 -6.56 22.46 -4.65
N ILE A 222 -5.65 23.33 -5.13
CA ILE A 222 -5.59 23.72 -6.55
C ILE A 222 -5.33 22.51 -7.44
N LYS A 223 -4.42 21.60 -7.05
CA LYS A 223 -4.21 20.36 -7.80
C LYS A 223 -5.46 19.47 -7.81
N ALA A 224 -6.19 19.37 -6.70
CA ALA A 224 -7.43 18.59 -6.61
C ALA A 224 -8.54 19.14 -7.53
N MET A 225 -8.58 20.45 -7.78
CA MET A 225 -9.52 21.05 -8.76
C MET A 225 -9.36 20.46 -10.18
N SER A 226 -8.22 19.85 -10.52
CA SER A 226 -8.02 19.18 -11.81
C SER A 226 -8.90 17.96 -12.06
N PHE A 227 -9.63 17.45 -11.05
CA PHE A 227 -10.57 16.35 -11.26
C PHE A 227 -11.89 16.81 -11.90
N SER A 228 -12.16 18.13 -11.96
CA SER A 228 -13.33 18.69 -12.63
C SER A 228 -12.92 19.68 -13.73
N PRO A 229 -13.15 19.35 -15.01
CA PRO A 229 -12.90 20.27 -16.12
C PRO A 229 -13.67 21.61 -16.01
N ALA A 230 -14.77 21.64 -15.25
CA ALA A 230 -15.55 22.85 -15.01
C ALA A 230 -14.76 23.96 -14.28
N ASN A 231 -13.64 23.61 -13.63
CA ASN A 231 -12.79 24.58 -12.95
C ASN A 231 -11.81 25.33 -13.87
N GLU A 232 -11.81 25.08 -15.18
CA GLU A 232 -10.80 25.64 -16.10
C GLU A 232 -10.68 27.16 -15.96
N GLU A 233 -11.77 27.93 -16.09
CA GLU A 233 -11.72 29.40 -16.01
C GLU A 233 -11.16 29.90 -14.66
N GLN A 234 -11.51 29.23 -13.57
CA GLN A 234 -11.02 29.57 -12.24
C GLN A 234 -9.53 29.25 -12.08
N LEU A 235 -9.09 28.10 -12.60
CA LEU A 235 -7.67 27.72 -12.62
C LEU A 235 -6.84 28.68 -13.49
N ILE A 236 -7.39 29.16 -14.62
CA ILE A 236 -6.77 30.20 -15.46
C ILE A 236 -6.60 31.48 -14.65
N THR A 237 -7.65 31.91 -13.95
CA THR A 237 -7.60 33.11 -13.09
C THR A 237 -6.55 32.96 -11.99
N MET A 238 -6.49 31.80 -11.32
CA MET A 238 -5.48 31.51 -10.32
C MET A 238 -4.06 31.52 -10.90
N TYR A 239 -3.85 30.93 -12.08
CA TYR A 239 -2.56 30.92 -12.78
C TYR A 239 -2.08 32.33 -13.13
N GLN A 240 -2.99 33.21 -13.57
CA GLN A 240 -2.68 34.59 -13.96
C GLN A 240 -2.36 35.48 -12.76
N THR A 241 -3.06 35.29 -11.64
CA THR A 241 -2.98 36.17 -10.46
C THR A 241 -1.98 35.71 -9.41
N SER A 242 -1.65 34.42 -9.37
CA SER A 242 -0.76 33.84 -8.35
C SER A 242 0.73 33.93 -8.71
N LYS A 243 1.59 33.72 -7.71
CA LYS A 243 3.05 33.64 -7.85
C LYS A 243 3.60 32.38 -7.18
N GLY A 244 4.80 31.96 -7.57
CA GLY A 244 5.52 30.84 -6.95
C GLY A 244 4.73 29.52 -6.99
N LYS A 245 4.73 28.79 -5.87
CA LYS A 245 4.13 27.44 -5.77
C LYS A 245 2.67 27.37 -6.20
N LEU A 246 1.86 28.39 -5.92
CA LEU A 246 0.44 28.43 -6.30
C LEU A 246 0.26 28.52 -7.83
N LYS A 247 1.12 29.31 -8.49
CA LYS A 247 1.12 29.42 -9.96
C LYS A 247 1.51 28.10 -10.61
N SER A 248 2.53 27.42 -10.06
CA SER A 248 2.93 26.08 -10.51
C SER A 248 1.82 25.05 -10.29
N ALA A 249 1.14 25.07 -9.14
CA ALA A 249 0.00 24.18 -8.87
C ALA A 249 -1.17 24.42 -9.85
N ALA A 250 -1.47 25.68 -10.17
CA ALA A 250 -2.50 26.02 -11.14
C ALA A 250 -2.13 25.56 -12.56
N MET A 251 -0.87 25.76 -12.99
CA MET A 251 -0.39 25.24 -14.27
C MET A 251 -0.44 23.71 -14.33
N PHE A 252 -0.06 23.02 -13.25
CA PHE A 252 -0.19 21.57 -13.14
C PHE A 252 -1.64 21.12 -13.29
N ALA A 253 -2.58 21.79 -12.60
CA ALA A 253 -4.00 21.48 -12.69
C ALA A 253 -4.56 21.72 -14.11
N LEU A 254 -4.18 22.84 -14.75
CA LEU A 254 -4.52 23.17 -16.13
C LEU A 254 -3.99 22.13 -17.13
N ALA A 255 -2.76 21.66 -16.94
CA ALA A 255 -2.17 20.63 -17.78
C ALA A 255 -2.93 19.30 -17.65
N LYS A 256 -3.30 18.92 -16.42
CA LYS A 256 -4.01 17.68 -16.15
C LYS A 256 -5.42 17.65 -16.76
N ILE A 257 -6.14 18.78 -16.79
CA ILE A 257 -7.44 18.88 -17.49
C ILE A 257 -7.31 19.03 -19.01
N GLY A 258 -6.10 19.18 -19.55
CA GLY A 258 -5.86 19.35 -20.99
C GLY A 258 -6.17 20.75 -21.50
N SER A 259 -5.98 21.79 -20.67
CA SER A 259 -6.27 23.17 -21.04
C SER A 259 -5.35 23.67 -22.18
N PRO A 260 -5.87 24.43 -23.16
CA PRO A 260 -5.06 25.03 -24.22
C PRO A 260 -3.93 25.93 -23.73
N ILE A 261 -4.09 26.57 -22.55
CA ILE A 261 -3.03 27.40 -21.96
C ILE A 261 -1.82 26.54 -21.56
N ALA A 262 -2.05 25.35 -21.02
CA ALA A 262 -0.99 24.43 -20.67
C ALA A 262 -0.33 23.84 -21.92
N ASP A 263 -1.10 23.55 -22.97
CA ASP A 263 -0.54 23.07 -24.26
C ASP A 263 0.38 24.11 -24.91
N LYS A 264 -0.01 25.40 -24.86
CA LYS A 264 0.87 26.49 -25.31
C LYS A 264 2.16 26.54 -24.49
N TYR A 265 2.05 26.47 -23.15
CA TYR A 265 3.20 26.47 -22.25
C TYR A 265 4.16 25.30 -22.55
N ILE A 266 3.63 24.09 -22.74
CA ILE A 266 4.41 22.88 -23.05
C ILE A 266 5.10 23.00 -24.42
N THR A 267 4.43 23.61 -25.40
CA THR A 267 4.99 23.83 -26.74
C THR A 267 6.20 24.78 -26.71
N GLU A 268 6.12 25.81 -25.85
CA GLU A 268 7.15 26.84 -25.66
C GLU A 268 8.25 26.43 -24.66
N MET A 269 8.07 25.31 -23.94
CA MET A 269 9.00 24.84 -22.92
C MET A 269 10.38 24.51 -23.51
N PRO A 270 11.49 24.82 -22.80
CA PRO A 270 12.83 24.43 -23.22
C PRO A 270 12.92 22.92 -23.48
N LYS A 271 13.59 22.56 -24.58
CA LYS A 271 13.69 21.17 -25.05
C LYS A 271 15.01 20.50 -24.68
N ASP A 272 15.76 21.10 -23.77
CA ASP A 272 16.96 20.49 -23.18
C ASP A 272 16.60 19.68 -21.93
N ASP A 273 17.35 18.61 -21.68
CA ASP A 273 17.06 17.65 -20.61
C ASP A 273 17.17 18.23 -19.19
N LYS A 274 17.80 19.40 -19.01
CA LYS A 274 18.02 20.01 -17.68
C LYS A 274 16.86 20.90 -17.23
N ASN A 275 16.10 21.45 -18.18
CA ASN A 275 15.07 22.45 -17.92
C ASN A 275 13.65 21.94 -18.21
N ILE A 276 13.50 20.66 -18.55
CA ILE A 276 12.21 20.05 -18.85
C ILE A 276 11.40 19.78 -17.57
N ASP A 277 10.16 20.24 -17.52
CA ASP A 277 9.24 19.98 -16.41
C ASP A 277 8.59 18.59 -16.55
N LEU A 278 9.28 17.56 -16.06
CA LEU A 278 8.81 16.17 -16.12
C LEU A 278 7.54 15.93 -15.29
N GLU A 279 7.36 16.66 -14.19
CA GLU A 279 6.16 16.52 -13.34
C GLU A 279 4.93 17.02 -14.11
N LEU A 280 5.06 18.19 -14.76
CA LEU A 280 4.01 18.74 -15.62
C LEU A 280 3.70 17.81 -16.81
N LEU A 281 4.72 17.35 -17.54
CA LEU A 281 4.53 16.43 -18.66
C LEU A 281 3.88 15.11 -18.25
N THR A 282 4.17 14.59 -17.07
CA THR A 282 3.56 13.36 -16.55
C THR A 282 2.07 13.54 -16.29
N ALA A 283 1.68 14.70 -15.78
CA ALA A 283 0.28 15.01 -15.48
C ALA A 283 -0.53 15.44 -16.71
N ALA A 284 0.13 16.05 -17.71
CA ALA A 284 -0.53 16.63 -18.87
C ALA A 284 -1.27 15.59 -19.71
N SER A 285 -2.54 15.91 -20.02
CA SER A 285 -3.43 15.11 -20.88
C SER A 285 -3.68 15.72 -22.26
N GLY A 286 -3.21 16.96 -22.48
CA GLY A 286 -3.38 17.72 -23.72
C GLY A 286 -2.59 17.19 -24.93
N GLN A 287 -2.85 17.78 -26.09
CA GLN A 287 -2.29 17.34 -27.38
C GLN A 287 -0.80 17.64 -27.46
N ALA A 288 -0.36 18.82 -27.00
CA ALA A 288 1.05 19.22 -27.07
C ALA A 288 1.97 18.25 -26.29
N ALA A 289 1.52 17.80 -25.12
CA ALA A 289 2.26 16.81 -24.33
C ALA A 289 2.34 15.46 -25.05
N SER A 290 1.25 15.04 -25.69
CA SER A 290 1.18 13.79 -26.45
C SER A 290 2.13 13.82 -27.66
N GLU A 291 2.10 14.89 -28.44
CA GLU A 291 3.00 15.09 -29.58
C GLU A 291 4.47 15.14 -29.17
N TYR A 292 4.78 15.88 -28.10
CA TYR A 292 6.13 15.99 -27.57
C TYR A 292 6.70 14.62 -27.20
N ILE A 293 5.96 13.82 -26.43
CA ILE A 293 6.42 12.50 -25.99
C ILE A 293 6.49 11.52 -27.18
N CYS A 294 5.49 11.49 -28.06
CA CYS A 294 5.54 10.64 -29.26
C CYS A 294 6.77 10.95 -30.13
N LYS A 295 7.12 12.23 -30.30
CA LYS A 295 8.32 12.64 -31.03
C LYS A 295 9.59 12.18 -30.32
N ALA A 296 9.69 12.33 -29.01
CA ALA A 296 10.84 11.87 -28.22
C ALA A 296 11.03 10.35 -28.33
N GLN A 297 9.95 9.58 -28.22
CA GLN A 297 9.99 8.11 -28.38
C GLN A 297 10.43 7.70 -29.80
N LYS A 298 9.93 8.40 -30.82
CA LYS A 298 10.34 8.16 -32.21
C LYS A 298 11.82 8.44 -32.45
N GLN A 299 12.32 9.57 -31.93
CA GLN A 299 13.74 9.92 -32.06
C GLN A 299 14.63 8.85 -31.42
N HIS A 300 14.26 8.38 -30.23
CA HIS A 300 15.01 7.35 -29.51
C HIS A 300 15.13 6.02 -30.30
N LEU A 301 14.06 5.59 -30.98
CA LEU A 301 14.09 4.41 -31.83
C LEU A 301 14.92 4.61 -33.11
N ILE A 302 14.89 5.82 -33.72
CA ILE A 302 15.63 6.14 -34.95
C ILE A 302 17.14 6.23 -34.71
N GLU A 303 17.57 6.80 -33.58
CA GLU A 303 18.99 6.95 -33.21
C GLU A 303 19.66 5.61 -32.85
N GLY A 304 18.97 4.50 -33.08
CA GLY A 304 19.54 3.16 -33.05
C GLY A 304 19.66 2.58 -31.66
N GLY A 305 18.72 2.89 -30.75
CA GLY A 305 18.65 2.26 -29.43
C GLY A 305 18.85 0.75 -29.54
N LYS A 306 20.05 0.28 -29.22
CA LYS A 306 20.38 -1.14 -29.13
C LYS A 306 19.84 -1.63 -27.80
N LEU A 307 19.22 -2.81 -27.73
CA LEU A 307 18.75 -3.44 -26.48
C LEU A 307 19.77 -3.35 -25.31
N ALA A 308 21.06 -3.30 -25.60
CA ALA A 308 22.15 -3.11 -24.63
C ALA A 308 22.26 -1.69 -24.00
N ASP A 309 21.87 -0.63 -24.71
CA ASP A 309 21.89 0.77 -24.22
C ASP A 309 20.67 1.12 -23.34
N PHE A 310 19.70 0.21 -23.24
CA PHE A 310 18.53 0.30 -22.34
C PHE A 310 18.86 0.04 -20.87
N SER A 311 20.15 -0.10 -20.56
CA SER A 311 20.69 -0.13 -19.19
C SER A 311 20.83 1.27 -18.58
N SER A 312 20.59 2.35 -19.34
CA SER A 312 20.48 3.70 -18.78
C SER A 312 19.09 3.93 -18.16
N ASP A 313 19.05 4.46 -16.94
CA ASP A 313 17.82 4.71 -16.16
C ASP A 313 16.79 5.64 -16.85
N PHE A 314 17.12 6.20 -18.01
CA PHE A 314 16.33 7.20 -18.73
C PHE A 314 15.23 6.62 -19.64
N THR A 315 15.50 5.53 -20.37
CA THR A 315 14.53 4.98 -21.34
C THR A 315 13.28 4.37 -20.67
N PRO A 316 13.39 3.56 -19.60
CA PRO A 316 12.22 3.07 -18.86
C PRO A 316 11.40 4.21 -18.23
N TYR A 317 12.04 5.32 -17.88
CA TYR A 317 11.39 6.48 -17.31
C TYR A 317 10.59 7.26 -18.37
N SER A 318 11.14 7.44 -19.57
CA SER A 318 10.47 8.20 -20.64
C SER A 318 9.20 7.52 -21.16
N LEU A 319 9.13 6.18 -21.16
CA LEU A 319 7.91 5.43 -21.49
C LEU A 319 6.76 5.70 -20.53
N ARG A 320 7.05 5.94 -19.24
CA ARG A 320 6.02 6.28 -18.25
C ARG A 320 5.32 7.60 -18.56
N LEU A 321 5.97 8.50 -19.31
CA LEU A 321 5.38 9.77 -19.72
C LEU A 321 4.22 9.59 -20.70
N LEU A 322 4.03 8.41 -21.30
CA LEU A 322 2.86 8.05 -22.10
C LEU A 322 1.58 7.87 -21.25
N ALA A 323 1.69 7.82 -19.91
CA ALA A 323 0.53 7.80 -19.03
C ALA A 323 -0.30 9.08 -19.16
N ASN A 324 -1.61 8.98 -18.88
CA ASN A 324 -2.62 10.03 -18.96
C ASN A 324 -2.81 10.67 -20.34
N LYS A 325 -2.23 10.11 -21.42
CA LYS A 325 -2.28 10.69 -22.76
C LYS A 325 -3.18 9.91 -23.69
N LYS A 326 -4.05 10.64 -24.38
CA LYS A 326 -4.89 10.15 -25.48
C LYS A 326 -4.14 10.28 -26.80
N ASN A 327 -4.54 9.56 -27.85
CA ASN A 327 -3.89 9.63 -29.18
C ASN A 327 -2.39 9.27 -29.27
N VAL A 328 -1.86 8.49 -28.33
CA VAL A 328 -0.44 8.06 -28.33
C VAL A 328 -0.21 6.64 -28.88
N ILE A 329 -1.24 6.03 -29.49
CA ILE A 329 -1.19 4.64 -29.97
C ILE A 329 -0.03 4.40 -30.96
N SER A 330 0.27 5.38 -31.81
CA SER A 330 1.35 5.28 -32.79
C SER A 330 2.73 5.09 -32.16
N ALA A 331 2.99 5.69 -31.00
CA ALA A 331 4.23 5.47 -30.25
C ALA A 331 4.31 4.02 -29.74
N PHE A 332 3.19 3.49 -29.24
CA PHE A 332 3.11 2.09 -28.84
C PHE A 332 3.27 1.14 -30.04
N GLU A 333 2.63 1.40 -31.18
CA GLU A 333 2.79 0.56 -32.38
C GLU A 333 4.24 0.49 -32.85
N MET A 334 4.96 1.62 -32.82
CA MET A 334 6.38 1.66 -33.15
C MET A 334 7.21 0.75 -32.24
N TRP A 335 7.00 0.82 -30.92
CA TRP A 335 7.67 -0.05 -29.96
C TRP A 335 7.25 -1.52 -30.11
N GLY A 336 5.96 -1.76 -30.37
CA GLY A 336 5.40 -3.09 -30.62
C GLY A 336 6.09 -3.76 -31.80
N LYS A 337 6.19 -3.04 -32.92
CA LYS A 337 6.92 -3.48 -34.11
C LYS A 337 8.38 -3.77 -33.79
N TYR A 338 9.10 -2.81 -33.20
CA TYR A 338 10.52 -2.98 -32.86
C TYR A 338 10.76 -4.22 -31.99
N LEU A 339 9.98 -4.41 -30.92
CA LEU A 339 10.13 -5.55 -30.02
C LEU A 339 9.74 -6.88 -30.68
N SER A 340 8.69 -6.88 -31.51
CA SER A 340 8.29 -8.07 -32.26
C SER A 340 9.35 -8.52 -33.26
N GLU A 341 10.09 -7.59 -33.86
CA GLU A 341 11.12 -7.89 -34.87
C GLU A 341 12.49 -8.23 -34.23
N ASN A 342 12.75 -7.84 -32.98
CA ASN A 342 14.08 -7.96 -32.33
C ASN A 342 14.15 -8.90 -31.12
N SER A 343 13.01 -9.43 -30.63
CA SER A 343 12.95 -10.29 -29.43
C SER A 343 13.58 -11.69 -29.59
N SER A 344 13.89 -12.12 -30.82
CA SER A 344 14.33 -13.48 -31.14
C SER A 344 15.85 -13.74 -31.06
N ASN A 345 16.68 -12.71 -30.91
CA ASN A 345 18.10 -12.79 -31.31
C ASN A 345 19.18 -12.85 -30.20
N SER A 346 18.86 -12.90 -28.90
CA SER A 346 19.89 -13.22 -27.89
C SER A 346 19.35 -13.70 -26.54
N SER A 347 20.07 -14.64 -25.91
CA SER A 347 19.81 -15.16 -24.56
C SER A 347 19.95 -14.10 -23.45
N ASN A 348 20.83 -13.12 -23.60
CA ASN A 348 20.91 -11.93 -22.72
C ASN A 348 19.85 -10.86 -23.03
N GLY A 349 19.17 -10.95 -24.18
CA GLY A 349 18.15 -10.01 -24.65
C GLY A 349 16.76 -10.26 -24.07
N LEU A 350 16.44 -11.46 -23.58
CA LEU A 350 15.10 -11.80 -23.08
C LEU A 350 14.72 -11.05 -21.79
N ILE A 351 15.61 -11.01 -20.79
CA ILE A 351 15.36 -10.28 -19.52
C ILE A 351 15.28 -8.76 -19.77
N GLN A 352 16.17 -8.24 -20.63
CA GLN A 352 16.14 -6.83 -21.04
C GLN A 352 14.86 -6.51 -21.83
N SER A 353 14.44 -7.40 -22.71
CA SER A 353 13.17 -7.28 -23.46
C SER A 353 11.97 -7.35 -22.54
N PHE A 354 11.96 -8.22 -21.52
CA PHE A 354 10.87 -8.34 -20.55
C PHE A 354 10.72 -7.08 -19.69
N ASN A 355 11.83 -6.51 -19.19
CA ASN A 355 11.79 -5.25 -18.43
C ASN A 355 11.31 -4.08 -19.29
N LEU A 356 11.71 -4.04 -20.56
CA LEU A 356 11.25 -3.03 -21.51
C LEU A 356 9.76 -3.22 -21.85
N ILE A 357 9.31 -4.45 -22.11
CA ILE A 357 7.89 -4.81 -22.30
C ILE A 357 7.07 -4.40 -21.07
N LYS A 358 7.55 -4.68 -19.86
CA LYS A 358 6.89 -4.25 -18.61
C LYS A 358 6.79 -2.73 -18.51
N SER A 359 7.85 -2.01 -18.87
CA SER A 359 7.89 -0.54 -18.86
C SER A 359 6.97 0.08 -19.91
N LEU A 360 6.84 -0.57 -21.07
CA LEU A 360 5.94 -0.17 -22.15
C LEU A 360 4.47 -0.41 -21.78
N ASN A 361 4.14 -1.50 -21.10
CA ASN A 361 2.77 -1.78 -20.65
C ASN A 361 2.36 -0.96 -19.42
N ALA A 362 3.34 -0.44 -18.65
CA ALA A 362 3.10 0.37 -17.47
C ALA A 362 2.11 1.54 -17.67
N PRO A 363 2.32 2.46 -18.64
CA PRO A 363 1.38 3.57 -18.88
C PRO A 363 -0.03 3.08 -19.26
N LEU A 364 -0.15 2.02 -20.07
CA LEU A 364 -1.44 1.45 -20.46
C LEU A 364 -2.24 0.92 -19.25
N THR A 365 -1.57 0.13 -18.41
CA THR A 365 -2.18 -0.40 -17.17
C THR A 365 -2.53 0.69 -16.17
N ALA A 366 -1.68 1.71 -16.02
CA ALA A 366 -1.93 2.86 -15.14
C ALA A 366 -3.18 3.64 -15.58
N ASN A 367 -3.36 3.83 -16.90
CA ASN A 367 -4.50 4.56 -17.45
C ASN A 367 -5.83 3.86 -17.11
N ILE A 368 -5.96 2.56 -17.36
CA ILE A 368 -7.21 1.81 -17.06
C ILE A 368 -7.46 1.60 -15.57
N CYS A 369 -6.45 1.76 -14.71
CA CYS A 369 -6.61 1.75 -13.25
C CYS A 369 -7.09 3.09 -12.70
N THR A 370 -6.82 4.19 -13.40
CA THR A 370 -7.10 5.55 -12.94
C THR A 370 -8.36 6.11 -13.59
N HIS A 371 -8.59 5.73 -14.84
CA HIS A 371 -9.62 6.27 -15.72
C HIS A 371 -10.54 5.15 -16.19
N ASN A 372 -11.82 5.48 -16.41
CA ASN A 372 -12.78 4.54 -16.99
C ASN A 372 -13.08 4.82 -18.47
N ASP A 373 -12.25 5.63 -19.14
CA ASP A 373 -12.42 5.99 -20.55
C ASP A 373 -12.32 4.77 -21.47
N LYS A 374 -13.28 4.67 -22.40
CA LYS A 374 -13.30 3.64 -23.44
C LYS A 374 -12.05 3.65 -24.32
N GLU A 375 -11.51 4.84 -24.60
CA GLU A 375 -10.35 5.02 -25.48
C GLU A 375 -9.10 4.29 -24.97
N TYR A 376 -8.82 4.33 -23.66
CA TYR A 376 -7.67 3.61 -23.10
C TYR A 376 -7.83 2.09 -23.21
N ARG A 377 -9.05 1.59 -23.03
CA ARG A 377 -9.37 0.16 -23.13
C ARG A 377 -9.25 -0.32 -24.58
N ASP A 378 -9.77 0.46 -25.53
CA ASP A 378 -9.70 0.15 -26.95
C ASP A 378 -8.25 0.15 -27.47
N MET A 379 -7.43 1.11 -27.02
CA MET A 379 -6.01 1.15 -27.36
C MET A 379 -5.30 -0.14 -26.97
N ILE A 380 -5.56 -0.68 -25.77
CA ILE A 380 -4.99 -1.96 -25.33
C ILE A 380 -5.45 -3.11 -26.23
N ARG A 381 -6.74 -3.17 -26.58
CA ARG A 381 -7.28 -4.22 -27.45
C ARG A 381 -6.64 -4.18 -28.84
N GLU A 382 -6.51 -2.98 -29.42
CA GLU A 382 -5.90 -2.79 -30.74
C GLU A 382 -4.41 -3.17 -30.73
N LEU A 383 -3.66 -2.71 -29.73
CA LEU A 383 -2.24 -3.03 -29.57
C LEU A 383 -2.02 -4.53 -29.36
N TYR A 384 -2.83 -5.18 -28.52
CA TYR A 384 -2.75 -6.61 -28.27
C TYR A 384 -3.14 -7.45 -29.49
N ALA A 385 -4.13 -7.01 -30.28
CA ALA A 385 -4.48 -7.67 -31.54
C ALA A 385 -3.33 -7.64 -32.56
N LYS A 386 -2.52 -6.57 -32.57
CA LYS A 386 -1.37 -6.42 -33.48
C LYS A 386 -0.09 -7.10 -32.96
N TYR A 387 0.22 -6.95 -31.68
CA TYR A 387 1.46 -7.43 -31.06
C TYR A 387 1.18 -8.18 -29.74
N PRO A 388 0.60 -9.39 -29.80
CA PRO A 388 0.15 -10.11 -28.61
C PRO A 388 1.28 -10.45 -27.63
N ASP A 389 2.49 -10.72 -28.11
CA ASP A 389 3.65 -11.01 -27.25
C ASP A 389 4.18 -9.79 -26.50
N VAL A 390 3.93 -8.58 -27.02
CA VAL A 390 4.39 -7.32 -26.44
C VAL A 390 3.37 -6.75 -25.47
N TYR A 391 2.08 -6.83 -25.78
CA TYR A 391 1.02 -6.15 -25.01
C TYR A 391 0.18 -7.07 -24.12
N SER A 392 0.66 -8.30 -23.89
CA SER A 392 -0.03 -9.29 -23.04
C SER A 392 -0.23 -8.82 -21.59
N LEU A 393 0.69 -8.03 -21.02
CA LEU A 393 0.56 -7.50 -19.65
C LEU A 393 -0.61 -6.51 -19.53
N ALA A 394 -0.74 -5.57 -20.46
CA ALA A 394 -1.84 -4.62 -20.48
C ALA A 394 -3.18 -5.32 -20.77
N ALA A 395 -3.19 -6.27 -21.72
CA ALA A 395 -4.38 -7.08 -22.01
C ALA A 395 -4.82 -7.93 -20.81
N SER A 396 -3.88 -8.53 -20.09
CA SER A 396 -4.15 -9.30 -18.86
C SER A 396 -4.75 -8.43 -17.77
N THR A 397 -4.21 -7.23 -17.56
CA THR A 397 -4.77 -6.27 -16.60
C THR A 397 -6.18 -5.86 -17.00
N LEU A 398 -6.41 -5.59 -18.29
CA LEU A 398 -7.72 -5.22 -18.80
C LEU A 398 -8.76 -6.33 -18.59
N ALA A 399 -8.41 -7.58 -18.94
CA ALA A 399 -9.29 -8.73 -18.75
C ALA A 399 -9.63 -8.96 -17.27
N LEU A 400 -8.64 -8.85 -16.38
CA LEU A 400 -8.85 -8.95 -14.93
C LEU A 400 -9.78 -7.87 -14.39
N ILE A 401 -9.75 -6.66 -14.95
CA ILE A 401 -10.61 -5.55 -14.54
C ILE A 401 -12.04 -5.71 -15.09
N GLU A 402 -12.20 -6.17 -16.33
CA GLU A 402 -13.51 -6.24 -17.01
C GLU A 402 -14.30 -7.51 -16.68
N SER A 403 -13.61 -8.64 -16.62
CA SER A 403 -14.21 -9.97 -16.46
C SER A 403 -13.33 -10.86 -15.57
N PRO A 404 -13.08 -10.50 -14.30
CA PRO A 404 -12.16 -11.25 -13.44
C PRO A 404 -12.50 -12.74 -13.31
N GLU A 405 -13.77 -13.11 -13.45
CA GLU A 405 -14.27 -14.48 -13.34
C GLU A 405 -13.86 -15.39 -14.51
N THR A 406 -13.53 -14.81 -15.67
CA THR A 406 -13.19 -15.53 -16.92
C THR A 406 -11.87 -15.09 -17.55
N ALA A 407 -11.21 -14.09 -16.99
CA ALA A 407 -10.00 -13.47 -17.54
C ALA A 407 -8.88 -14.46 -17.87
N CYS A 408 -8.73 -15.54 -17.08
CA CYS A 408 -7.68 -16.52 -17.33
C CYS A 408 -8.04 -17.39 -18.53
N SER A 409 -9.26 -17.90 -18.63
CA SER A 409 -9.72 -18.68 -19.78
C SER A 409 -9.70 -17.90 -21.10
N GLU A 410 -9.98 -16.60 -21.07
CA GLU A 410 -9.99 -15.74 -22.27
C GLU A 410 -8.60 -15.49 -22.87
N LEU A 411 -7.56 -15.56 -22.02
CA LEU A 411 -6.18 -15.25 -22.40
C LEU A 411 -5.28 -16.48 -22.48
N ARG A 412 -5.63 -17.57 -21.79
CA ARG A 412 -4.86 -18.81 -21.74
C ARG A 412 -4.63 -19.38 -23.14
N GLY A 413 -3.40 -19.83 -23.37
CA GLY A 413 -3.05 -20.60 -24.57
C GLY A 413 -2.85 -19.76 -25.84
N LYS A 414 -2.94 -18.43 -25.77
CA LYS A 414 -2.57 -17.55 -26.90
C LYS A 414 -1.07 -17.54 -27.17
N ASN A 415 -0.25 -17.53 -26.11
CA ASN A 415 1.20 -17.80 -26.11
C ASN A 415 1.71 -17.94 -24.65
N LEU A 416 2.90 -18.53 -24.45
CA LEU A 416 3.49 -18.72 -23.11
C LEU A 416 3.74 -17.39 -22.36
N LEU A 417 4.05 -16.31 -23.11
CA LEU A 417 4.27 -14.98 -22.54
C LEU A 417 2.99 -14.38 -21.96
N SER A 418 1.83 -14.68 -22.53
CA SER A 418 0.51 -14.25 -22.04
C SER A 418 0.18 -14.92 -20.71
N ASP A 419 0.51 -16.21 -20.57
CA ASP A 419 0.33 -16.90 -19.30
C ASP A 419 1.27 -16.34 -18.21
N ILE A 420 2.54 -16.05 -18.55
CA ILE A 420 3.49 -15.39 -17.62
C ILE A 420 2.95 -14.01 -17.23
N ALA A 421 2.50 -13.23 -18.21
CA ALA A 421 1.95 -11.90 -18.00
C ALA A 421 0.75 -11.93 -17.05
N LEU A 422 -0.15 -12.89 -17.23
CA LEU A 422 -1.29 -13.10 -16.35
C LEU A 422 -0.86 -13.44 -14.92
N CYS A 423 0.11 -14.36 -14.75
CA CYS A 423 0.69 -14.66 -13.43
C CYS A 423 1.29 -13.40 -12.76
N ALA A 424 1.99 -12.57 -13.54
CA ALA A 424 2.59 -11.33 -13.07
C ALA A 424 1.54 -10.25 -12.74
N GLN A 425 0.36 -10.26 -13.38
CA GLN A 425 -0.75 -9.34 -13.07
C GLN A 425 -1.67 -9.83 -11.95
N ILE A 426 -1.56 -11.09 -11.50
CA ILE A 426 -2.24 -11.56 -10.30
C ILE A 426 -1.54 -10.98 -9.04
N ASN A 427 -1.68 -9.68 -8.86
CA ASN A 427 -1.17 -8.89 -7.73
C ASN A 427 -2.33 -8.13 -7.06
N PHE A 428 -3.35 -8.88 -6.66
CA PHE A 428 -4.43 -8.34 -5.85
C PHE A 428 -4.13 -8.52 -4.36
N HIS A 429 -4.82 -7.74 -3.53
CA HIS A 429 -4.73 -7.84 -2.08
C HIS A 429 -6.12 -7.90 -1.47
N LEU A 430 -6.27 -8.67 -0.41
CA LEU A 430 -7.48 -8.69 0.41
C LEU A 430 -7.50 -7.43 1.28
N THR A 431 -8.62 -6.73 1.27
CA THR A 431 -8.89 -5.60 2.15
C THR A 431 -9.86 -5.98 3.26
N PRO A 432 -9.90 -5.25 4.39
CA PRO A 432 -10.71 -5.64 5.55
C PRO A 432 -12.23 -5.69 5.31
N ASP A 433 -12.75 -5.06 4.25
CA ASP A 433 -14.15 -5.21 3.80
C ASP A 433 -14.45 -6.50 3.02
N GLY A 434 -13.47 -7.41 2.91
CA GLY A 434 -13.62 -8.74 2.34
C GLY A 434 -13.52 -8.80 0.81
N TRP A 435 -13.09 -7.73 0.15
CA TRP A 435 -12.85 -7.69 -1.28
C TRP A 435 -11.38 -7.90 -1.61
N TYR A 436 -11.11 -8.60 -2.72
CA TYR A 436 -9.83 -8.54 -3.40
C TYR A 436 -9.80 -7.35 -4.33
N ARG A 437 -8.76 -6.52 -4.19
CA ARG A 437 -8.58 -5.34 -5.03
C ARG A 437 -7.25 -5.40 -5.77
N TYR A 438 -7.27 -4.96 -7.03
CA TYR A 438 -6.07 -4.87 -7.86
C TYR A 438 -5.15 -3.75 -7.36
N ARG A 439 -3.83 -4.00 -7.37
CA ARG A 439 -2.82 -2.97 -7.12
C ARG A 439 -1.93 -2.81 -8.35
N SER A 440 -1.96 -1.63 -8.97
CA SER A 440 -1.04 -1.32 -10.06
C SER A 440 0.41 -1.32 -9.58
N HIS A 441 1.28 -2.05 -10.29
CA HIS A 441 2.71 -2.17 -10.00
C HIS A 441 3.49 -0.86 -10.17
N ASN A 442 2.96 0.09 -10.94
CA ASN A 442 3.60 1.39 -11.19
C ASN A 442 2.87 2.54 -10.50
N ALA A 443 2.08 2.22 -9.48
CA ALA A 443 1.52 3.25 -8.65
C ALA A 443 2.69 4.03 -8.02
N SER A 444 2.77 5.34 -8.30
CA SER A 444 3.39 6.29 -7.36
C SER A 444 2.95 5.93 -5.94
N GLN A 445 3.74 6.30 -4.94
CA GLN A 445 3.38 6.14 -3.53
C GLN A 445 1.94 6.61 -3.19
N TYR A 446 1.32 7.42 -4.05
CA TYR A 446 -0.03 7.95 -3.96
C TYR A 446 -1.11 7.24 -4.81
N SER A 447 -0.75 6.46 -5.84
CA SER A 447 -1.72 5.69 -6.67
C SER A 447 -2.08 4.32 -6.08
N SER A 448 -1.55 4.01 -4.89
CA SER A 448 -2.05 2.92 -4.05
C SER A 448 -3.49 3.13 -3.56
N CYS A 449 -4.05 4.33 -3.75
CA CYS A 449 -5.40 4.71 -3.32
C CYS A 449 -6.50 4.31 -4.33
N ASN A 450 -6.18 4.07 -5.60
CA ASN A 450 -7.15 3.62 -6.61
C ASN A 450 -7.07 2.10 -6.77
N SER A 451 -7.46 1.38 -5.71
CA SER A 451 -7.52 -0.08 -5.76
C SER A 451 -8.88 -0.52 -6.32
N LEU A 452 -8.87 -1.02 -7.56
CA LEU A 452 -10.09 -1.49 -8.24
C LEU A 452 -10.60 -2.77 -7.58
N ARG A 453 -11.88 -2.80 -7.21
CA ARG A 453 -12.54 -4.02 -6.73
C ARG A 453 -12.58 -5.04 -7.86
N LEU A 454 -12.06 -6.24 -7.59
CA LEU A 454 -12.11 -7.35 -8.53
C LEU A 454 -13.23 -8.31 -8.12
N PHE A 455 -13.03 -9.05 -7.02
CA PHE A 455 -13.93 -10.11 -6.59
C PHE A 455 -13.89 -10.28 -5.06
N ARG A 456 -14.90 -10.93 -4.49
CA ARG A 456 -14.93 -11.28 -3.04
C ARG A 456 -14.34 -12.66 -2.74
N SER A 457 -14.11 -13.46 -3.77
CA SER A 457 -13.61 -14.83 -3.65
C SER A 457 -12.81 -15.14 -4.91
N ILE A 458 -11.67 -15.82 -4.76
CA ILE A 458 -10.81 -16.17 -5.90
C ILE A 458 -11.62 -16.98 -6.93
N PRO A 459 -11.67 -16.54 -8.21
CA PRO A 459 -12.42 -17.24 -9.25
C PRO A 459 -11.91 -18.65 -9.52
N ASP A 460 -12.83 -19.59 -9.80
CA ASP A 460 -12.46 -20.98 -10.18
C ASP A 460 -11.62 -21.02 -11.46
N ASP A 461 -11.85 -20.09 -12.39
CA ASP A 461 -11.06 -19.96 -13.61
C ASP A 461 -9.57 -19.70 -13.30
N MET A 462 -9.30 -18.83 -12.33
CA MET A 462 -7.94 -18.54 -11.88
C MET A 462 -7.29 -19.73 -11.19
N ILE A 463 -8.04 -20.46 -10.35
CA ILE A 463 -7.54 -21.68 -9.71
C ILE A 463 -7.20 -22.73 -10.77
N LYS A 464 -8.10 -22.97 -11.73
CA LYS A 464 -7.89 -23.90 -12.84
C LYS A 464 -6.70 -23.50 -13.69
N PHE A 465 -6.57 -22.22 -14.00
CA PHE A 465 -5.42 -21.67 -14.70
C PHE A 465 -4.16 -22.00 -13.92
N LEU A 466 -3.96 -21.47 -12.70
CA LEU A 466 -2.72 -21.58 -11.95
C LEU A 466 -2.26 -23.02 -11.67
N THR A 467 -3.22 -23.95 -11.54
CA THR A 467 -2.97 -25.36 -11.20
C THR A 467 -3.03 -26.31 -12.40
N ASP A 468 -3.06 -25.77 -13.62
CA ASP A 468 -3.10 -26.56 -14.85
C ASP A 468 -1.82 -27.37 -15.07
N THR A 469 -1.90 -28.69 -14.89
CA THR A 469 -0.75 -29.58 -15.04
C THR A 469 -0.26 -29.75 -16.47
N ASN A 470 -1.06 -29.34 -17.47
CA ASN A 470 -0.62 -29.37 -18.88
C ASN A 470 0.46 -28.31 -19.18
N SER A 471 0.64 -27.34 -18.28
CA SER A 471 1.70 -26.33 -18.38
C SER A 471 3.06 -26.83 -17.84
N ILE A 472 3.15 -28.09 -17.41
CA ILE A 472 4.35 -28.66 -16.78
C ILE A 472 5.13 -29.44 -17.82
N TYR A 473 6.41 -29.12 -17.96
CA TYR A 473 7.33 -29.76 -18.89
C TYR A 473 8.49 -30.38 -18.11
N ASN A 474 8.96 -31.53 -18.59
CA ASN A 474 10.16 -32.18 -18.07
C ASN A 474 11.39 -31.64 -18.80
N ASP A 475 12.46 -31.36 -18.04
CA ASP A 475 13.74 -30.88 -18.57
C ASP A 475 14.28 -31.74 -19.72
N GLU A 476 14.03 -33.06 -19.68
CA GLU A 476 14.52 -34.02 -20.68
C GLU A 476 13.71 -33.99 -21.99
N ASP A 477 12.43 -33.63 -21.93
CA ASP A 477 11.53 -33.61 -23.09
C ASP A 477 11.49 -32.23 -23.76
N MET A 478 11.85 -31.16 -23.05
CA MET A 478 11.77 -29.78 -23.53
C MET A 478 12.53 -29.55 -24.84
N ASP A 479 13.71 -30.16 -25.02
CA ASP A 479 14.52 -29.99 -26.24
C ASP A 479 13.85 -30.63 -27.48
N SER A 480 12.95 -31.59 -27.26
CA SER A 480 12.15 -32.21 -28.34
C SER A 480 10.86 -31.43 -28.64
N ILE A 481 10.36 -30.66 -27.66
CA ILE A 481 9.10 -29.93 -27.74
C ILE A 481 9.31 -28.51 -28.31
N PHE A 482 10.37 -27.83 -27.88
CA PHE A 482 10.63 -26.44 -28.23
C PHE A 482 11.78 -26.33 -29.23
N ARG A 483 11.57 -25.58 -30.31
CA ARG A 483 12.58 -25.43 -31.38
C ARG A 483 13.58 -24.32 -31.06
N HIS A 484 13.15 -23.33 -30.28
CA HIS A 484 13.96 -22.17 -29.95
C HIS A 484 14.23 -22.09 -28.44
N HIS A 485 15.43 -21.65 -28.08
CA HIS A 485 15.84 -21.50 -26.68
C HIS A 485 14.90 -20.55 -25.90
N CYS A 486 14.38 -19.50 -26.55
CA CYS A 486 13.44 -18.57 -25.93
C CYS A 486 12.11 -19.23 -25.51
N GLU A 487 11.59 -20.18 -26.30
CA GLU A 487 10.36 -20.90 -25.97
C GLU A 487 10.55 -21.81 -24.76
N LYS A 488 11.70 -22.49 -24.69
CA LYS A 488 12.11 -23.29 -23.53
C LYS A 488 12.20 -22.44 -22.27
N THR A 489 12.88 -21.29 -22.36
CA THR A 489 13.00 -20.35 -21.24
C THR A 489 11.63 -19.84 -20.80
N ALA A 490 10.74 -19.47 -21.73
CA ALA A 490 9.39 -19.06 -21.41
C ALA A 490 8.58 -20.17 -20.72
N ALA A 491 8.74 -21.43 -21.12
CA ALA A 491 8.08 -22.56 -20.46
C ALA A 491 8.59 -22.76 -19.02
N CYS A 492 9.91 -22.65 -18.79
CA CYS A 492 10.49 -22.68 -17.45
C CYS A 492 9.96 -21.54 -16.57
N GLU A 493 10.03 -20.30 -17.08
CA GLU A 493 9.53 -19.12 -16.38
C GLU A 493 8.04 -19.24 -16.07
N ASN A 494 7.25 -19.81 -16.98
CA ASN A 494 5.83 -20.03 -16.75
C ASN A 494 5.57 -20.89 -15.50
N MET A 495 6.28 -22.02 -15.36
CA MET A 495 6.18 -22.87 -14.18
C MET A 495 6.67 -22.14 -12.91
N GLU A 496 7.76 -21.38 -13.01
CA GLU A 496 8.30 -20.60 -11.89
C GLU A 496 7.32 -19.52 -11.41
N TRP A 497 6.75 -18.74 -12.33
CA TRP A 497 5.76 -17.70 -12.06
C TRP A 497 4.48 -18.26 -11.45
N ARG A 498 3.98 -19.41 -11.93
CA ARG A 498 2.81 -20.05 -11.33
C ARG A 498 3.06 -20.47 -9.88
N CYS A 499 4.22 -21.07 -9.59
CA CYS A 499 4.60 -21.41 -8.21
C CYS A 499 4.69 -20.16 -7.32
N LEU A 500 5.28 -19.08 -7.84
CA LEU A 500 5.39 -17.80 -7.14
C LEU A 500 4.01 -17.19 -6.86
N THR A 501 3.14 -17.14 -7.86
CA THR A 501 1.78 -16.60 -7.75
C THR A 501 0.93 -17.42 -6.79
N LEU A 502 1.01 -18.76 -6.82
CA LEU A 502 0.34 -19.64 -5.86
C LEU A 502 0.80 -19.37 -4.42
N SER A 503 2.13 -19.25 -4.21
CA SER A 503 2.73 -18.92 -2.92
C SER A 503 2.23 -17.57 -2.39
N PHE A 504 2.18 -16.56 -3.26
CA PHE A 504 1.67 -15.24 -2.95
C PHE A 504 0.20 -15.27 -2.55
N ILE A 505 -0.65 -15.94 -3.34
CA ILE A 505 -2.09 -16.02 -3.07
C ILE A 505 -2.36 -16.71 -1.74
N LEU A 506 -1.78 -17.90 -1.50
CA LEU A 506 -2.03 -18.67 -0.27
C LEU A 506 -1.55 -17.94 0.99
N GLY A 507 -0.51 -17.10 0.88
CA GLY A 507 -0.04 -16.28 1.99
C GLY A 507 -0.92 -15.08 2.31
N ASN A 508 -1.85 -14.68 1.42
CA ASN A 508 -2.59 -13.42 1.51
C ASN A 508 -4.11 -13.56 1.27
N CYS A 509 -4.63 -14.78 1.10
CA CYS A 509 -6.05 -15.02 0.85
C CYS A 509 -6.84 -15.26 2.14
N LYS A 510 -8.17 -15.10 2.07
CA LYS A 510 -9.08 -15.48 3.15
C LYS A 510 -9.11 -17.00 3.29
N ARG A 511 -9.47 -17.48 4.49
CA ARG A 511 -9.47 -18.91 4.81
C ARG A 511 -10.29 -19.77 3.83
N SER A 512 -11.47 -19.31 3.43
CA SER A 512 -12.32 -20.06 2.50
C SER A 512 -11.70 -20.25 1.11
N ASP A 513 -10.88 -19.29 0.65
CA ASP A 513 -10.18 -19.42 -0.63
C ASP A 513 -8.89 -20.23 -0.48
N TYR A 514 -8.23 -20.15 0.67
CA TYR A 514 -7.10 -21.03 1.03
C TYR A 514 -7.53 -22.50 0.93
N ASP A 515 -8.63 -22.87 1.58
CA ASP A 515 -9.13 -24.24 1.63
C ASP A 515 -9.54 -24.76 0.23
N ARG A 516 -9.98 -23.88 -0.68
CA ARG A 516 -10.32 -24.23 -2.06
C ARG A 516 -9.08 -24.45 -2.96
N LEU A 517 -7.96 -23.80 -2.64
CA LEU A 517 -6.78 -23.74 -3.51
C LEU A 517 -5.66 -24.70 -3.09
N ILE A 518 -5.48 -24.93 -1.79
CA ILE A 518 -4.27 -25.56 -1.24
C ILE A 518 -3.97 -26.95 -1.84
N ASP A 519 -4.99 -27.80 -2.01
CA ASP A 519 -4.80 -29.18 -2.50
C ASP A 519 -4.34 -29.23 -3.97
N SER A 520 -5.00 -28.45 -4.83
CA SER A 520 -4.64 -28.38 -6.26
C SER A 520 -3.30 -27.68 -6.46
N ALA A 521 -3.02 -26.64 -5.67
CA ALA A 521 -1.73 -25.96 -5.65
C ALA A 521 -0.61 -26.90 -5.21
N ASN A 522 -0.79 -27.66 -4.13
CA ASN A 522 0.18 -28.66 -3.69
C ASN A 522 0.42 -29.72 -4.77
N LYS A 523 -0.64 -30.25 -5.40
CA LYS A 523 -0.50 -31.22 -6.50
C LYS A 523 0.32 -30.64 -7.67
N TYR A 524 0.01 -29.41 -8.10
CA TYR A 524 0.72 -28.74 -9.18
C TYR A 524 2.21 -28.54 -8.84
N VAL A 525 2.51 -27.95 -7.68
CA VAL A 525 3.90 -27.63 -7.30
C VAL A 525 4.73 -28.88 -7.07
N TRP A 526 4.16 -29.96 -6.50
CA TRP A 526 4.85 -31.24 -6.41
C TRP A 526 5.20 -31.83 -7.79
N LEU A 527 4.34 -31.64 -8.79
CA LEU A 527 4.63 -32.05 -10.17
C LEU A 527 5.68 -31.17 -10.82
N VAL A 528 5.63 -29.85 -10.64
CA VAL A 528 6.70 -28.94 -11.10
C VAL A 528 8.02 -29.34 -10.47
N HIS A 529 8.07 -29.47 -9.15
CA HIS A 529 9.29 -29.85 -8.44
C HIS A 529 9.81 -31.25 -8.83
N ARG A 530 8.95 -32.14 -9.31
CA ARG A 530 9.38 -33.45 -9.81
C ARG A 530 10.01 -33.36 -11.20
N ASN A 531 9.45 -32.57 -12.11
CA ASN A 531 9.81 -32.54 -13.54
C ASN A 531 10.80 -31.42 -13.90
N HIS A 532 10.74 -30.31 -13.18
CA HIS A 532 11.60 -29.14 -13.31
C HIS A 532 11.83 -28.49 -11.93
N PRO A 533 12.62 -29.12 -11.04
CA PRO A 533 12.96 -28.55 -9.73
C PRO A 533 13.58 -27.16 -9.87
N ASN A 534 12.98 -26.17 -9.20
CA ASN A 534 13.42 -24.78 -9.21
C ASN A 534 13.23 -24.10 -7.84
N HIS A 535 13.72 -22.88 -7.70
CA HIS A 535 13.71 -22.17 -6.42
C HIS A 535 12.30 -21.82 -5.93
N THR A 536 11.38 -21.39 -6.81
CA THR A 536 10.02 -21.00 -6.40
C THR A 536 9.19 -22.20 -5.97
N SER A 537 9.34 -23.35 -6.63
CA SER A 537 8.70 -24.61 -6.23
C SER A 537 9.23 -25.11 -4.88
N LEU A 538 10.54 -25.02 -4.64
CA LEU A 538 11.14 -25.34 -3.34
C LEU A 538 10.59 -24.45 -2.22
N ASP A 539 10.63 -23.13 -2.42
CA ASP A 539 10.15 -22.14 -1.45
C ASP A 539 8.67 -22.33 -1.12
N TYR A 540 7.86 -22.67 -2.13
CA TYR A 540 6.46 -23.00 -1.94
C TYR A 540 6.31 -24.25 -1.06
N LEU A 541 7.00 -25.36 -1.40
CA LEU A 541 6.85 -26.63 -0.68
C LEU A 541 7.24 -26.50 0.79
N ILE A 542 8.29 -25.74 1.08
CA ILE A 542 8.71 -25.44 2.46
C ILE A 542 7.61 -24.75 3.27
N LYS A 543 6.83 -23.87 2.64
CA LYS A 543 5.81 -23.05 3.32
C LYS A 543 4.46 -23.75 3.45
N PHE A 544 4.07 -24.53 2.44
CA PHE A 544 2.68 -24.96 2.28
C PHE A 544 2.48 -26.47 2.11
N SER A 545 3.56 -27.25 1.96
CA SER A 545 3.43 -28.71 1.85
C SER A 545 3.06 -29.32 3.19
N ASP A 546 2.07 -30.21 3.16
CA ASP A 546 1.68 -31.12 4.24
C ASP A 546 2.48 -32.44 4.20
N LYS A 547 3.13 -32.74 3.07
CA LYS A 547 3.94 -33.95 2.86
C LYS A 547 5.37 -33.78 3.39
N PRO A 548 6.02 -34.87 3.84
CA PRO A 548 7.44 -34.87 4.18
C PRO A 548 8.30 -34.37 3.02
N LEU A 549 9.31 -33.56 3.33
CA LEU A 549 10.17 -32.92 2.33
C LEU A 549 11.40 -33.76 1.96
N ASN A 550 11.39 -35.06 2.26
CA ASN A 550 12.49 -35.98 1.93
C ASN A 550 12.72 -36.02 0.40
N GLY A 551 13.97 -35.83 -0.01
CA GLY A 551 14.41 -35.84 -1.40
C GLY A 551 14.12 -34.55 -2.18
N VAL A 552 13.43 -33.56 -1.58
CA VAL A 552 13.11 -32.27 -2.22
C VAL A 552 14.39 -31.46 -2.43
N LEU A 553 15.21 -31.32 -1.38
CA LEU A 553 16.45 -30.56 -1.46
C LEU A 553 17.45 -31.26 -2.39
N TYR A 554 17.53 -32.59 -2.30
CA TYR A 554 18.34 -33.41 -3.21
C TYR A 554 18.01 -33.12 -4.69
N LYS A 555 16.73 -33.17 -5.08
CA LYS A 555 16.32 -32.97 -6.47
C LYS A 555 16.64 -31.57 -6.97
N TYR A 556 16.39 -30.55 -6.14
CA TYR A 556 16.66 -29.18 -6.50
C TYR A 556 18.16 -28.90 -6.74
N ILE A 557 19.02 -29.35 -5.83
CA ILE A 557 20.47 -29.15 -5.99
C ILE A 557 20.99 -29.98 -7.16
N TYR A 558 20.56 -31.23 -7.30
CA TYR A 558 20.93 -32.08 -8.43
C TYR A 558 20.56 -31.45 -9.78
N ASN A 559 19.36 -30.86 -9.90
CA ASN A 559 18.92 -30.19 -11.12
C ASN A 559 19.76 -28.93 -11.41
N SER A 560 20.05 -28.15 -10.38
CA SER A 560 20.88 -26.93 -10.49
C SER A 560 22.29 -27.26 -10.96
N LEU A 561 22.88 -28.34 -10.45
CA LEU A 561 24.18 -28.86 -10.90
C LEU A 561 24.12 -29.35 -12.35
N LYS A 562 23.15 -30.20 -12.68
CA LYS A 562 23.02 -30.83 -14.01
C LYS A 562 22.85 -29.81 -15.14
N TYR A 563 22.04 -28.76 -14.94
CA TYR A 563 21.65 -27.85 -16.02
C TYR A 563 22.18 -26.42 -15.91
N ARG A 564 22.56 -25.96 -14.70
CA ARG A 564 23.03 -24.58 -14.48
C ARG A 564 24.51 -24.50 -14.08
N ASN A 565 25.14 -25.65 -13.77
CA ASN A 565 26.49 -25.73 -13.19
C ASN A 565 26.70 -24.78 -11.99
N ASP A 566 25.61 -24.53 -11.25
CA ASP A 566 25.56 -23.57 -10.15
C ASP A 566 25.44 -24.32 -8.83
N ILE A 567 26.35 -24.02 -7.90
CA ILE A 567 26.15 -24.34 -6.49
C ILE A 567 25.68 -23.09 -5.78
N ILE A 568 24.44 -23.20 -5.32
CA ILE A 568 23.82 -22.29 -4.38
C ILE A 568 24.76 -22.14 -3.18
N SER A 569 25.19 -20.91 -2.91
CA SER A 569 26.14 -20.59 -1.86
C SER A 569 25.78 -21.16 -0.47
N ASP A 570 26.80 -21.43 0.35
CA ASP A 570 26.75 -22.13 1.65
C ASP A 570 25.64 -21.59 2.55
N ARG A 571 25.58 -20.27 2.63
CA ARG A 571 24.58 -19.54 3.42
C ARG A 571 23.16 -19.80 2.97
N ARG A 572 22.91 -19.98 1.67
CA ARG A 572 21.55 -20.18 1.16
C ARG A 572 21.05 -21.57 1.51
N ILE A 573 21.85 -22.63 1.30
CA ILE A 573 21.45 -24.02 1.62
C ILE A 573 21.27 -24.25 3.13
N ILE A 574 22.19 -23.74 3.96
CA ILE A 574 22.10 -23.88 5.43
C ILE A 574 20.81 -23.23 5.96
N ASN A 575 20.48 -22.03 5.46
CA ASN A 575 19.34 -21.24 5.91
C ASN A 575 17.99 -21.70 5.33
N ILE A 576 17.96 -22.74 4.49
CA ILE A 576 16.70 -23.32 4.02
C ILE A 576 15.97 -23.91 5.23
N ASN A 577 14.71 -23.50 5.40
CA ASN A 577 13.83 -23.91 6.49
C ASN A 577 13.28 -25.34 6.28
N ILE A 578 14.17 -26.31 6.13
CA ILE A 578 13.90 -27.75 6.16
C ILE A 578 14.57 -28.32 7.41
N ALA A 579 13.95 -29.34 8.00
CA ALA A 579 14.48 -30.02 9.18
C ALA A 579 15.94 -30.48 8.97
N PRO A 580 16.86 -30.24 9.93
CA PRO A 580 18.29 -30.51 9.74
C PRO A 580 18.62 -31.96 9.34
N ASP A 581 17.92 -32.93 9.90
CA ASP A 581 18.05 -34.36 9.61
C ASP A 581 17.69 -34.69 8.15
N ILE A 582 16.60 -34.11 7.63
CA ILE A 582 16.21 -34.24 6.22
C ILE A 582 17.26 -33.60 5.31
N LYS A 583 17.75 -32.40 5.65
CA LYS A 583 18.80 -31.72 4.87
C LYS A 583 20.06 -32.57 4.78
N VAL A 584 20.53 -33.10 5.91
CA VAL A 584 21.69 -33.99 6.00
C VAL A 584 21.49 -35.22 5.12
N SER A 585 20.35 -35.91 5.26
CA SER A 585 20.04 -37.11 4.48
C SER A 585 20.02 -36.84 2.96
N ASP A 586 19.40 -35.75 2.53
CA ASP A 586 19.32 -35.36 1.12
C ASP A 586 20.70 -35.04 0.52
N MET A 587 21.57 -34.35 1.28
CA MET A 587 22.92 -34.03 0.80
C MET A 587 23.85 -35.24 0.81
N GLU A 588 23.75 -36.13 1.80
CA GLU A 588 24.52 -37.38 1.82
C GLU A 588 24.17 -38.23 0.59
N ARG A 589 22.88 -38.33 0.26
CA ARG A 589 22.42 -38.98 -0.97
C ARG A 589 22.97 -38.28 -2.22
N LEU A 590 22.95 -36.95 -2.26
CA LEU A 590 23.48 -36.19 -3.39
C LEU A 590 24.97 -36.49 -3.63
N ILE A 591 25.79 -36.47 -2.58
CA ILE A 591 27.22 -36.76 -2.66
C ILE A 591 27.47 -38.18 -3.17
N ALA A 592 26.72 -39.16 -2.66
CA ALA A 592 26.81 -40.54 -3.11
C ALA A 592 26.53 -40.66 -4.63
N ASP A 593 25.47 -40.00 -5.11
CA ASP A 593 25.11 -40.01 -6.53
C ASP A 593 26.12 -39.25 -7.42
N LEU A 594 26.64 -38.10 -6.98
CA LEU A 594 27.66 -37.34 -7.71
C LEU A 594 28.97 -38.13 -7.85
N THR A 595 29.33 -38.89 -6.82
CA THR A 595 30.53 -39.75 -6.84
C THR A 595 30.34 -40.97 -7.76
N ALA A 596 29.10 -41.42 -7.94
CA ALA A 596 28.76 -42.62 -8.72
C ALA A 596 28.39 -42.36 -10.20
N LYS A 597 28.01 -41.13 -10.57
CA LYS A 597 27.49 -40.80 -11.92
C LYS A 597 28.28 -39.70 -12.63
N PRO A 598 28.38 -39.73 -13.97
CA PRO A 598 29.12 -38.75 -14.76
C PRO A 598 28.26 -37.51 -15.05
N ILE A 599 27.92 -36.73 -14.02
CA ILE A 599 27.47 -35.34 -14.22
C ILE A 599 28.67 -34.45 -13.97
N GLN A 600 28.86 -33.42 -14.80
CA GLN A 600 29.94 -32.48 -14.62
C GLN A 600 29.78 -31.74 -13.29
N HIS A 601 30.74 -31.94 -12.38
CA HIS A 601 30.85 -31.25 -11.10
C HIS A 601 32.33 -30.99 -10.79
N SER A 602 32.63 -30.02 -9.92
CA SER A 602 34.00 -29.74 -9.49
C SER A 602 34.31 -30.34 -8.11
N ASP A 603 35.58 -30.60 -7.82
CA ASP A 603 36.00 -31.02 -6.49
C ASP A 603 35.66 -29.99 -5.40
N GLU A 604 35.63 -28.71 -5.77
CA GLU A 604 35.20 -27.62 -4.89
C GLU A 604 33.73 -27.76 -4.52
N GLN A 605 32.89 -28.18 -5.46
CA GLN A 605 31.46 -28.41 -5.24
C GLN A 605 31.20 -29.57 -4.26
N ILE A 606 31.96 -30.66 -4.35
CA ILE A 606 31.87 -31.77 -3.38
C ILE A 606 32.40 -31.34 -2.00
N LYS A 607 33.54 -30.63 -1.94
CA LYS A 607 34.09 -30.10 -0.68
C LYS A 607 33.10 -29.18 0.02
N PHE A 608 32.42 -28.35 -0.76
CA PHE A 608 31.39 -27.45 -0.29
C PHE A 608 30.21 -28.20 0.36
N LEU A 609 29.66 -29.22 -0.30
CA LEU A 609 28.53 -30.00 0.24
C LEU A 609 28.91 -30.70 1.55
N ASN A 610 30.12 -31.25 1.63
CA ASN A 610 30.65 -31.86 2.84
C ASN A 610 30.79 -30.87 4.00
N GLU A 611 31.25 -29.65 3.73
CA GLU A 611 31.35 -28.59 4.75
C GLU A 611 29.97 -28.15 5.25
N ALA A 612 28.98 -28.03 4.36
CA ALA A 612 27.61 -27.72 4.74
C ALA A 612 27.02 -28.81 5.65
N ILE A 613 27.20 -30.10 5.31
CA ILE A 613 26.78 -31.23 6.16
C ILE A 613 27.46 -31.16 7.53
N ARG A 614 28.77 -30.89 7.57
CA ARG A 614 29.53 -30.78 8.82
C ARG A 614 28.95 -29.70 9.72
N ARG A 615 28.61 -28.53 9.17
CA ARG A 615 28.02 -27.42 9.91
C ARG A 615 26.60 -27.68 10.40
N MET A 616 25.80 -28.47 9.67
CA MET A 616 24.45 -28.83 10.11
C MET A 616 24.42 -29.93 11.18
N LYS A 617 25.49 -30.72 11.29
CA LYS A 617 25.67 -31.73 12.34
C LYS A 617 26.25 -31.16 13.65
N GLN A 618 26.83 -29.95 13.59
CA GLN A 618 27.30 -29.17 14.74
C GLN A 618 26.17 -28.31 15.28
#